data_AF-A0A258Y9C5-F1
#
_entry.id   AF-A0A258Y9C5-F1
#
_cell.length_a   1.000
_cell.length_b   1.000
_cell.length_c   1.000
_cell.angle_alpha   90.00
_cell.angle_beta   90.00
_cell.angle_gamma   90.00
#
_symmetry.space_group_name_H-M   'P 1'
#
loop_
_entity.id
_entity.type
_entity.pdbx_description
1 polymer ?
#
loop_
_entity_poly.entity_id
_entity_poly.type
_entity_poly.pdbx_seq_one_letter_code
_entity_poly.pdbx_strand_id
1 'polypeptide(L)'
;MATVSVFHEYKKHKLMNWVRLEEKWKADVLNDSTKAGSFTNYYKLRYNVFYQLPLSRDGFAPKTLSLALGDEIYLYYGPTLSNHVFDQNRLFLGFSYAVNKHDNLVFGYLNILQQNQAGTQYKNSSILKATMFWNFGF
;
A
#
# COMPACT_ATOMS: atom_id res chain seq x y z
N MET A 1 11.28 8.12 -8.85
CA MET A 1 9.97 7.78 -8.24
C MET A 1 9.21 9.06 -7.98
N ALA A 2 7.97 9.14 -8.43
CA ALA A 2 7.06 10.27 -8.19
C ALA A 2 5.85 9.80 -7.37
N THR A 3 5.33 10.63 -6.46
CA THR A 3 4.13 10.34 -5.67
C THR A 3 3.27 11.58 -5.55
N VAL A 4 1.96 11.41 -5.74
CA VAL A 4 0.95 12.44 -5.54
C VAL A 4 -0.05 11.91 -4.52
N SER A 5 -0.28 12.66 -3.45
CA SER A 5 -1.21 12.31 -2.38
C SER A 5 -2.29 13.36 -2.21
N VAL A 6 -3.51 12.90 -1.94
CA VAL A 6 -4.68 13.74 -1.70
C VAL A 6 -5.31 13.30 -0.38
N PHE A 7 -5.49 14.26 0.52
CA PHE A 7 -6.06 14.04 1.84
C PHE A 7 -7.37 14.82 1.95
N HIS A 8 -8.44 14.12 2.30
CA HIS A 8 -9.72 14.71 2.63
C HIS A 8 -10.06 14.35 4.08
N GLU A 9 -10.03 15.36 4.95
CA GLU A 9 -10.37 15.19 6.36
C GLU A 9 -11.69 15.90 6.67
N TYR A 10 -12.68 15.12 7.12
CA TYR A 10 -13.93 15.60 7.67
C TYR A 10 -14.08 15.11 9.11
N LYS A 11 -14.92 15.79 9.91
CA LYS A 11 -15.16 15.43 11.33
C LYS A 11 -15.54 13.96 11.54
N LYS A 12 -16.16 13.32 10.54
CA LYS A 12 -16.66 11.94 10.61
C LYS A 12 -15.98 10.98 9.63
N HIS A 13 -15.07 11.44 8.78
CA HIS A 13 -14.47 10.61 7.74
C HIS A 13 -13.08 11.14 7.40
N LYS A 14 -12.08 10.26 7.34
CA LYS A 14 -10.76 10.58 6.77
C LYS A 14 -10.54 9.71 5.55
N LEU A 15 -10.30 10.33 4.40
CA LEU A 15 -9.96 9.65 3.16
C LEU A 15 -8.59 10.14 2.71
N MET A 16 -7.68 9.20 2.52
CA MET A 16 -6.31 9.44 2.07
C MET A 16 -6.07 8.56 0.86
N ASN A 17 -5.86 9.19 -0.29
CA ASN A 17 -5.55 8.46 -1.52
C ASN A 17 -4.19 8.95 -2.04
N TRP A 18 -3.35 8.04 -2.52
CA TRP A 18 -2.12 8.44 -3.19
C TRP A 18 -1.82 7.54 -4.38
N VAL A 19 -1.33 8.17 -5.43
CA VAL A 19 -0.81 7.54 -6.63
C VAL A 19 0.71 7.66 -6.58
N ARG A 20 1.40 6.57 -6.86
CA ARG A 20 2.86 6.53 -6.92
C ARG A 20 3.31 5.85 -8.20
N LEU A 21 4.20 6.53 -8.93
CA LEU A 21 4.87 6.00 -10.11
C LEU A 21 6.33 5.72 -9.78
N GLU A 22 6.73 4.46 -9.89
CA GLU A 22 8.09 3.99 -9.67
C GLU A 22 8.68 3.57 -11.01
N GLU A 23 9.88 4.05 -11.32
CA GLU A 23 10.70 3.54 -12.43
C GLU A 23 11.74 2.59 -11.83
N LYS A 24 11.86 1.39 -12.40
CA LYS A 24 12.75 0.36 -11.88
C LYS A 24 13.60 -0.24 -12.99
N TRP A 25 14.85 -0.48 -12.63
CA TRP A 25 15.86 -1.10 -13.47
C TRP A 25 16.19 -2.45 -12.88
N LYS A 26 15.91 -3.53 -13.60
CA LYS A 26 16.29 -4.89 -13.22
C LYS A 26 17.44 -5.32 -14.11
N ALA A 27 18.58 -5.60 -13.51
CA ALA A 27 19.69 -6.23 -14.22
C ALA A 27 19.29 -7.66 -14.56
N ASP A 28 19.42 -8.05 -15.82
CA ASP A 28 19.21 -9.44 -16.21
C ASP A 28 20.42 -10.26 -15.74
N VAL A 29 20.15 -11.44 -15.22
CA VAL A 29 21.17 -12.40 -14.75
C VAL A 29 21.12 -13.61 -15.67
N LEU A 30 22.26 -14.00 -16.22
CA LEU A 30 22.37 -15.17 -17.10
C LEU A 30 22.51 -16.47 -16.29
N ASN A 31 23.11 -16.40 -15.10
CA ASN A 31 23.27 -17.49 -14.13
C ASN A 31 23.57 -16.91 -12.73
N ASP A 32 23.53 -17.75 -11.68
CA ASP A 32 23.74 -17.39 -10.25
C ASP A 32 25.03 -16.60 -9.95
N SER A 33 25.94 -16.43 -10.89
CA SER A 33 27.20 -15.68 -10.72
C SER A 33 27.57 -14.74 -11.87
N THR A 34 26.73 -14.60 -12.90
CA THR A 34 27.07 -13.79 -14.10
C THR A 34 25.94 -12.86 -14.51
N LYS A 35 26.18 -11.55 -14.43
CA LYS A 35 25.26 -10.50 -14.92
C LYS A 35 25.28 -10.47 -16.45
N ALA A 36 24.11 -10.37 -17.07
CA ALA A 36 23.96 -10.39 -18.52
C ALA A 36 24.45 -9.12 -19.23
N GLY A 37 24.70 -8.04 -18.48
CA GLY A 37 25.01 -6.73 -19.04
C GLY A 37 23.79 -6.00 -19.62
N SER A 38 22.63 -6.66 -19.76
CA SER A 38 21.36 -6.04 -20.13
C SER A 38 20.54 -5.61 -18.92
N PHE A 39 19.82 -4.50 -19.06
CA PHE A 39 18.90 -3.97 -18.05
C PHE A 39 17.50 -3.92 -18.63
N THR A 40 16.56 -4.56 -17.94
CA THR A 40 15.14 -4.41 -18.22
C THR A 40 14.59 -3.26 -17.40
N ASN A 41 14.13 -2.20 -18.08
CA ASN A 41 13.39 -1.10 -17.46
C ASN A 41 11.90 -1.46 -17.41
N TYR A 42 11.27 -1.24 -16.26
CA TYR A 42 9.81 -1.30 -16.12
C TYR A 42 9.29 -0.22 -15.18
N TYR A 43 8.07 0.22 -15.43
CA TYR A 43 7.34 1.15 -14.59
C TYR A 43 6.33 0.40 -13.73
N LYS A 44 6.17 0.87 -12.50
CA LYS A 44 5.22 0.34 -11.54
C LYS A 44 4.34 1.48 -11.04
N LEU A 45 3.05 1.40 -11.36
CA LEU A 45 2.03 2.29 -10.85
C LEU A 45 1.40 1.67 -9.60
N ARG A 46 1.29 2.46 -8.55
CA ARG A 46 0.69 2.08 -7.28
C ARG A 46 -0.42 3.06 -6.96
N TYR A 47 -1.63 2.55 -6.81
CA TYR A 47 -2.75 3.33 -6.35
C TYR A 47 -3.16 2.84 -4.97
N ASN A 48 -3.22 3.75 -4.02
CA ASN A 48 -3.62 3.47 -2.65
C ASN A 48 -4.82 4.33 -2.29
N VAL A 49 -5.77 3.69 -1.61
CA VAL A 49 -6.93 4.31 -0.98
C VAL A 49 -6.93 3.85 0.46
N PHE A 50 -6.96 4.79 1.39
CA PHE A 50 -7.03 4.51 2.82
C PHE A 50 -8.14 5.36 3.44
N TYR A 51 -9.07 4.70 4.08
CA TYR A 51 -10.28 5.31 4.61
C TYR A 51 -10.45 4.96 6.07
N GLN A 52 -10.75 5.96 6.88
CA GLN A 52 -11.00 5.81 8.30
C GLN A 52 -12.35 6.39 8.69
N LEU A 53 -13.07 5.62 9.51
CA LEU A 53 -14.37 5.95 10.06
C LEU A 53 -14.29 5.94 11.59
N PRO A 54 -14.46 7.07 12.28
CA PRO A 54 -14.51 7.09 13.73
C PRO A 54 -15.78 6.37 14.20
N LEU A 55 -15.62 5.41 15.11
CA LEU A 55 -16.74 4.70 15.73
C LEU A 55 -17.27 5.45 16.96
N SER A 56 -16.52 6.43 17.46
CA SER A 56 -16.93 7.28 18.59
C SER A 56 -17.72 8.51 18.14
N ARG A 57 -18.63 8.99 19.02
CA ARG A 57 -19.35 10.26 18.83
C ARG A 57 -18.42 11.47 18.79
N ASP A 58 -17.26 11.36 19.45
CA ASP A 58 -16.24 12.42 19.51
C ASP A 58 -15.30 12.44 18.29
N GLY A 59 -15.58 11.62 17.27
CA GLY A 59 -14.78 11.57 16.05
C GLY A 59 -13.37 11.03 16.31
N PHE A 60 -12.35 11.69 15.76
CA PHE A 60 -10.93 11.33 15.88
C PHE A 60 -10.25 11.93 17.13
N ALA A 61 -10.99 12.07 18.23
CA ALA A 61 -10.44 12.54 19.49
C ALA A 61 -9.45 11.53 20.11
N PRO A 62 -8.60 11.94 21.08
CA PRO A 62 -7.77 11.01 21.82
C PRO A 62 -8.60 9.92 22.50
N LYS A 63 -8.04 8.71 22.56
CA LYS A 63 -8.63 7.48 23.10
C LYS A 63 -9.87 6.98 22.35
N THR A 64 -10.08 7.41 21.09
CA THR A 64 -11.16 6.88 20.26
C THR A 64 -10.70 5.78 19.31
N LEU A 65 -11.63 4.87 19.02
CA LEU A 65 -11.46 3.82 18.03
C LEU A 65 -12.10 4.22 16.71
N SER A 66 -11.40 3.94 15.62
CA SER A 66 -11.88 4.13 14.25
C SER A 66 -11.74 2.82 13.48
N LEU A 67 -12.66 2.55 12.57
CA LEU A 67 -12.50 1.52 11.55
C LEU A 67 -11.52 2.03 10.49
N ALA A 68 -10.61 1.17 10.03
CA ALA A 68 -9.63 1.47 9.00
C ALA A 68 -9.75 0.48 7.84
N LEU A 69 -9.97 1.01 6.65
CA LEU A 69 -10.05 0.28 5.39
C LEU A 69 -8.93 0.76 4.48
N GLY A 70 -8.23 -0.16 3.83
CA GLY A 70 -7.22 0.19 2.85
C GLY A 70 -7.34 -0.71 1.63
N ASP A 71 -7.14 -0.14 0.46
CA ASP A 71 -6.98 -0.89 -0.78
C ASP A 71 -5.78 -0.33 -1.54
N GLU A 72 -4.85 -1.21 -1.90
CA GLU A 72 -3.68 -0.87 -2.69
C GLU A 72 -3.57 -1.78 -3.91
N ILE A 73 -3.63 -1.18 -5.10
CA ILE A 73 -3.50 -1.86 -6.39
C ILE A 73 -2.15 -1.52 -7.00
N TYR A 74 -1.48 -2.55 -7.52
CA TYR A 74 -0.20 -2.47 -8.20
C TYR A 74 -0.38 -2.86 -9.66
N LEU A 75 0.05 -1.98 -10.56
CA LEU A 75 0.01 -2.18 -12.00
C LEU A 75 1.42 -2.03 -12.59
N TYR A 76 1.76 -2.87 -13.56
CA TYR A 76 2.98 -2.73 -14.36
C TYR A 76 2.70 -2.06 -15.70
N TYR A 77 3.65 -1.24 -16.15
CA TYR A 77 3.62 -0.61 -17.46
C TYR A 77 5.03 -0.53 -18.06
N GLY A 78 5.17 -0.77 -19.37
CA GLY A 78 6.47 -0.69 -20.06
C GLY A 78 6.56 -1.57 -21.32
N PRO A 79 7.47 -1.26 -22.25
CA PRO A 79 7.56 -1.89 -23.57
C PRO A 79 7.97 -3.37 -23.56
N THR A 80 8.60 -3.84 -22.49
CA THR A 80 9.12 -5.22 -22.37
C THR A 80 8.16 -6.15 -21.60
N LEU A 81 7.00 -5.66 -21.16
CA LEU A 81 6.06 -6.45 -20.37
C LEU A 81 5.14 -7.29 -21.27
N SER A 82 5.31 -8.60 -21.20
CA SER A 82 4.36 -9.59 -21.71
C SER A 82 2.99 -9.33 -21.08
N ASN A 83 2.06 -8.73 -21.83
CA ASN A 83 0.58 -8.66 -21.70
C ASN A 83 -0.10 -8.63 -20.30
N HIS A 84 0.63 -8.35 -19.22
CA HIS A 84 0.16 -8.44 -17.83
C HIS A 84 0.27 -7.07 -17.18
N VAL A 85 -0.88 -6.42 -17.01
CA VAL A 85 -0.99 -5.08 -16.42
C VAL A 85 -1.15 -5.16 -14.89
N PHE A 86 -1.70 -6.26 -14.36
CA PHE A 86 -1.92 -6.45 -12.92
C PHE A 86 -0.76 -7.19 -12.25
N ASP A 87 -0.30 -6.69 -11.11
CA ASP A 87 0.75 -7.31 -10.29
C ASP A 87 0.17 -7.86 -8.99
N GLN A 88 -0.46 -6.99 -8.21
CA GLN A 88 -0.91 -7.30 -6.86
C GLN A 88 -2.05 -6.38 -6.42
N ASN A 89 -2.96 -6.93 -5.63
CA ASN A 89 -3.92 -6.18 -4.83
C ASN A 89 -3.66 -6.46 -3.35
N ARG A 90 -3.73 -5.42 -2.52
CA ARG A 90 -3.62 -5.53 -1.07
C ARG A 90 -4.83 -4.88 -0.43
N LEU A 91 -5.69 -5.71 0.14
CA LEU A 91 -6.87 -5.27 0.87
C LEU A 91 -6.57 -5.32 2.37
N PHE A 92 -6.70 -4.17 3.03
CA PHE A 92 -6.53 -4.01 4.47
C PHE A 92 -7.87 -3.73 5.14
N LEU A 93 -8.15 -4.45 6.21
CA LEU A 93 -9.29 -4.23 7.10
C LEU A 93 -8.81 -4.30 8.54
N GLY A 94 -9.09 -3.26 9.30
CA GLY A 94 -8.66 -3.18 10.69
C GLY A 94 -9.27 -2.03 11.45
N PHE A 95 -8.62 -1.72 12.56
CA PHE A 95 -8.97 -0.61 13.44
C PHE A 95 -7.77 0.31 13.64
N SER A 96 -8.08 1.57 13.88
CA SER A 96 -7.15 2.61 14.25
C SER A 96 -7.54 3.14 15.63
N TYR A 97 -6.64 3.08 16.59
CA TYR A 97 -6.82 3.58 17.94
C TYR A 97 -5.95 4.81 18.15
N ALA A 98 -6.59 5.96 18.30
CA ALA A 98 -5.90 7.21 18.61
C ALA A 98 -5.48 7.18 20.08
N VAL A 99 -4.22 6.87 20.38
CA VAL A 99 -3.72 6.80 21.76
C VAL A 99 -3.71 8.20 22.38
N ASN A 100 -3.20 9.16 21.62
CA ASN A 100 -3.08 10.57 21.98
C ASN A 100 -3.47 11.46 20.79
N LYS A 101 -3.36 12.79 20.92
CA LYS A 101 -3.56 13.72 19.79
C LYS A 101 -2.56 13.49 18.63
N HIS A 102 -1.40 12.92 18.91
CA HIS A 102 -0.31 12.73 17.95
C HIS A 102 -0.01 11.26 17.63
N ASP A 103 -0.41 10.36 18.53
CA ASP A 103 -0.05 8.94 18.46
C ASP A 103 -1.24 8.11 18.03
N ASN A 104 -1.01 7.23 17.06
CA ASN A 104 -2.07 6.41 16.50
C ASN A 104 -1.58 4.97 16.27
N LEU A 105 -2.36 4.00 16.72
CA LEU A 105 -2.08 2.58 16.53
C LEU A 105 -3.08 2.00 15.53
N VAL A 106 -2.59 1.55 14.39
CA VAL A 106 -3.40 0.87 13.37
C VAL A 106 -3.10 -0.61 13.42
N PHE A 107 -4.10 -1.46 13.57
CA PHE A 107 -3.95 -2.91 13.57
C PHE A 107 -5.07 -3.58 12.79
N GLY A 108 -4.76 -4.68 12.11
CA GLY A 108 -5.75 -5.38 11.31
C GLY A 108 -5.18 -6.50 10.46
N TYR A 109 -6.01 -6.95 9.54
CA TYR A 109 -5.70 -8.00 8.59
C TYR A 109 -5.42 -7.40 7.22
N LEU A 110 -4.34 -7.85 6.61
CA LEU A 110 -3.93 -7.50 5.27
C LEU A 110 -4.00 -8.75 4.41
N ASN A 111 -4.91 -8.75 3.45
CA ASN A 111 -4.95 -9.75 2.40
C ASN A 111 -4.18 -9.27 1.19
N ILE A 112 -3.32 -10.13 0.65
CA ILE A 112 -2.46 -9.82 -0.48
C ILE A 112 -2.72 -10.85 -1.56
N LEU A 113 -3.31 -10.41 -2.67
CA LEU A 113 -3.49 -11.21 -3.86
C LEU A 113 -2.43 -10.81 -4.89
N GLN A 114 -1.42 -11.65 -5.10
CA GLN A 114 -0.34 -11.41 -6.04
C GLN A 114 -0.43 -12.34 -7.25
N GLN A 115 -0.24 -11.80 -8.44
CA GLN A 115 -0.12 -12.59 -9.67
C GLN A 115 1.37 -12.83 -9.99
N ASN A 116 1.71 -14.04 -10.43
CA ASN A 116 3.07 -14.33 -10.89
C ASN A 116 3.39 -13.58 -12.20
N GLN A 117 4.67 -13.32 -12.47
CA GLN A 117 5.12 -12.65 -13.70
C GLN A 117 4.67 -13.35 -14.99
N ALA A 118 4.42 -14.66 -14.95
CA ALA A 118 3.88 -15.45 -16.07
C ALA A 118 2.35 -15.35 -16.22
N GLY A 119 1.65 -14.66 -15.31
CA GLY A 119 0.21 -14.46 -15.35
C GLY A 119 -0.65 -15.68 -15.06
N THR A 120 -0.06 -16.88 -14.92
CA THR A 120 -0.78 -18.15 -14.84
C THR A 120 -1.25 -18.54 -13.45
N GLN A 121 -0.68 -17.95 -12.40
CA GLN A 121 -0.95 -18.33 -11.02
C GLN A 121 -1.15 -17.11 -10.13
N TYR A 122 -2.07 -17.25 -9.19
CA TYR A 122 -2.34 -16.27 -8.14
C TYR A 122 -1.92 -16.85 -6.79
N LYS A 123 -1.17 -16.05 -6.04
CA LYS A 123 -0.81 -16.34 -4.66
C LYS A 123 -1.61 -15.42 -3.76
N ASN A 124 -2.41 -16.02 -2.88
CA ASN A 124 -3.06 -15.30 -1.80
C ASN A 124 -2.20 -15.39 -0.54
N SER A 125 -2.06 -14.30 0.21
CA SER A 125 -1.31 -14.24 1.45
C SER A 125 -2.03 -13.39 2.48
N SER A 126 -2.01 -13.86 3.71
CA SER A 126 -2.81 -13.36 4.81
C SER A 126 -1.88 -12.91 5.92
N ILE A 127 -1.85 -11.62 6.21
CA ILE A 127 -0.88 -11.02 7.14
C ILE A 127 -1.63 -10.26 8.23
N LEU A 128 -1.31 -10.54 9.48
CA LEU A 128 -1.68 -9.66 10.59
C LEU A 128 -0.69 -8.51 10.66
N LYS A 129 -1.19 -7.28 10.57
CA LYS A 129 -0.37 -6.07 10.53
C LYS A 129 -0.73 -5.17 11.70
N ALA A 130 0.28 -4.74 12.45
CA ALA A 130 0.19 -3.65 13.41
C ALA A 130 1.17 -2.55 12.99
N THR A 131 0.77 -1.29 13.15
CA THR A 131 1.55 -0.11 12.78
C THR A 131 1.31 0.96 13.81
N MET A 132 2.38 1.43 14.44
CA MET A 132 2.34 2.49 15.42
C MET A 132 2.95 3.75 14.82
N PHE A 133 2.18 4.83 14.84
CA PHE A 133 2.63 6.16 14.50
C PHE A 133 2.94 6.90 15.80
N TRP A 134 4.22 7.20 16.01
CA TRP A 134 4.71 8.02 17.10
C TRP A 134 5.31 9.30 16.54
N ASN A 135 4.89 10.44 17.06
CA ASN A 135 5.48 11.73 16.71
C ASN A 135 6.32 12.23 17.90
N PHE A 136 7.64 12.19 17.75
CA PHE A 136 8.57 12.77 18.71
C PHE A 136 8.69 14.26 18.41
N GLY A 137 7.86 15.07 19.06
CA GLY A 137 8.03 16.52 19.07
C GLY A 137 9.17 16.91 20.00
N PHE A 138 10.17 17.62 19.47
CA PHE A 138 11.03 18.53 20.20
C PHE A 138 10.73 19.95 19.73
#